data_AF-A0A1U9MG08-F1
#
_entry.id   AF-A0A1U9MG08-F1
#
_cell.length_a   1.000
_cell.length_b   1.000
_cell.length_c   1.000
_cell.angle_alpha   90.00
_cell.angle_beta   90.00
_cell.angle_gamma   90.00
#
_symmetry.space_group_name_H-M   'P 1'
#
loop_
_entity.id
_entity.type
_entity.pdbx_description
1 polymer ?
#
loop_
_entity_poly.entity_id
_entity_poly.type
_entity_poly.pdbx_seq_one_letter_code
_entity_poly.pdbx_strand_id
1 'polypeptide(L)'
;MSLAEQSGEQNMASAPVVKAHINDPAARDVALARFAAVVNALEEVVDYETSALEQHQNPDYNDINARKARGLRDLNQSMTEVARYFDDSVENKVETLLNGLKKKLERNSELLKIHLEAVTELSQMMQNAAREQETDGTYDPFTVNSGQQK
;
A
#
# COMPACT_ATOMS: atom_id res chain seq x y z
N MET A 1 -36.84 54.39 -34.53
CA MET A 1 -37.56 53.10 -34.50
C MET A 1 -36.68 52.09 -35.22
N SER A 2 -35.68 51.55 -34.51
CA SER A 2 -35.66 50.24 -33.86
C SER A 2 -35.53 49.10 -34.87
N LEU A 3 -34.30 48.64 -35.03
CA LEU A 3 -33.93 47.33 -35.56
C LEU A 3 -33.50 46.49 -34.36
N ALA A 4 -34.19 45.37 -34.18
CA ALA A 4 -33.96 44.41 -33.13
C ALA A 4 -32.96 43.34 -33.59
N GLU A 5 -32.19 42.87 -32.61
CA GLU A 5 -31.67 41.50 -32.46
C GLU A 5 -30.59 41.00 -33.43
N GLN A 6 -29.36 40.90 -32.90
CA GLN A 6 -28.75 39.58 -32.79
C GLN A 6 -27.74 39.49 -31.64
N SER A 7 -28.06 38.54 -30.77
CA SER A 7 -27.30 37.96 -29.67
C SER A 7 -25.91 37.46 -30.08
N GLY A 8 -24.94 37.70 -29.20
CA GLY A 8 -23.78 36.83 -28.96
C GLY A 8 -23.58 36.81 -27.44
N GLU A 9 -24.06 35.77 -26.75
CA GLU A 9 -23.21 34.64 -26.33
C GLU A 9 -21.97 35.13 -25.58
N GLN A 10 -22.13 35.35 -24.27
CA GLN A 10 -21.82 34.38 -23.22
C GLN A 10 -20.32 34.15 -23.00
N ASN A 11 -19.96 34.33 -21.72
CA ASN A 11 -18.87 33.65 -21.01
C ASN A 11 -17.47 34.28 -21.10
N MET A 12 -17.29 35.40 -20.39
CA MET A 12 -15.96 35.80 -19.92
C MET A 12 -15.67 35.13 -18.58
N ALA A 13 -14.90 34.03 -18.71
CA ALA A 13 -13.82 33.59 -17.84
C ALA A 13 -14.06 33.67 -16.32
N SER A 14 -14.27 32.47 -15.76
CA SER A 14 -13.91 32.00 -14.42
C SER A 14 -13.24 33.03 -13.52
N ALA A 15 -13.96 33.37 -12.44
CA ALA A 15 -13.35 33.89 -11.23
C ALA A 15 -12.12 33.04 -10.85
N PRO A 16 -11.00 33.65 -10.47
CA PRO A 16 -9.92 32.90 -9.87
C PRO A 16 -10.47 32.30 -8.57
N VAL A 17 -10.43 30.97 -8.45
CA VAL A 17 -10.51 30.31 -7.16
C VAL A 17 -9.30 30.80 -6.38
N VAL A 18 -9.48 31.89 -5.63
CA VAL A 18 -8.49 32.39 -4.69
C VAL A 18 -8.36 31.29 -3.64
N LYS A 19 -7.37 30.40 -3.83
CA LYS A 19 -6.84 29.57 -2.75
C LYS A 19 -6.37 30.58 -1.70
N ALA A 20 -7.18 30.77 -0.66
CA ALA A 20 -6.87 31.69 0.42
C ALA A 20 -5.55 31.23 1.04
N HIS A 21 -4.46 31.89 0.65
CA HIS A 21 -3.15 31.70 1.25
C HIS A 21 -3.28 32.24 2.67
N ILE A 22 -3.52 31.36 3.64
CA ILE A 22 -3.51 31.74 5.05
C ILE A 22 -2.05 32.08 5.35
N ASN A 23 -1.73 33.36 5.40
CA ASN A 23 -0.37 33.85 5.59
C ASN A 23 -0.04 33.88 7.10
N ASP A 24 -0.17 32.73 7.75
CA ASP A 24 0.28 32.50 9.13
C ASP A 24 1.47 31.52 9.09
N PRO A 25 2.71 32.03 9.13
CA PRO A 25 3.90 31.20 9.05
C PRO A 25 4.02 30.25 10.25
N ALA A 26 3.52 30.63 11.44
CA ALA A 26 3.58 29.77 12.62
C ALA A 26 2.61 28.59 12.48
N ALA A 27 1.38 28.85 12.01
CA ALA A 27 0.40 27.78 11.77
C ALA A 27 0.83 26.82 10.65
N ARG A 28 1.49 27.34 9.59
CA ARG A 28 2.09 26.51 8.54
C ARG A 28 3.16 25.57 9.11
N ASP A 29 4.09 26.10 9.90
CA ASP A 29 5.20 25.32 10.42
C ASP A 29 4.71 24.23 11.39
N VAL A 30 3.66 24.51 12.17
CA VAL A 30 2.98 23.50 13.01
C VAL A 30 2.31 22.42 12.15
N ALA A 31 1.61 22.79 11.08
CA ALA A 31 0.98 21.83 10.17
C ALA A 31 2.02 20.91 9.50
N LEU A 32 3.13 21.50 9.03
CA LEU A 32 4.26 20.74 8.47
C LEU A 32 4.90 19.80 9.49
N ALA A 33 5.14 20.28 10.72
CA ALA A 33 5.72 19.46 11.78
C ALA A 33 4.81 18.27 12.12
N ARG A 34 3.49 18.49 12.20
CA ARG A 34 2.51 17.44 12.42
C ARG A 34 2.50 16.42 11.28
N PHE A 35 2.49 16.88 10.04
CA PHE A 35 2.57 16.01 8.86
C PHE A 35 3.84 15.16 8.88
N ALA A 36 5.01 15.78 9.11
CA ALA A 36 6.28 15.08 9.20
C ALA A 36 6.29 14.03 10.33
N ALA A 37 5.73 14.37 11.50
CA ALA A 37 5.64 13.43 12.62
C ALA A 37 4.77 12.21 12.27
N VAL A 38 3.65 12.42 11.58
CA VAL A 38 2.77 11.33 11.13
C VAL A 38 3.46 10.46 10.07
N VAL A 39 4.15 11.06 9.10
CA VAL A 39 4.94 10.32 8.11
C VAL A 39 5.98 9.46 8.80
N ASN A 40 6.78 10.03 9.70
CA ASN A 40 7.81 9.30 10.45
C ASN A 40 7.22 8.15 11.27
N ALA A 41 6.11 8.38 11.97
CA ALA A 41 5.45 7.33 12.73
C ALA A 41 4.96 6.18 11.83
N LEU A 42 4.45 6.49 10.63
CA LEU A 42 4.04 5.47 9.67
C LEU A 42 5.25 4.73 9.09
N GLU A 43 6.35 5.44 8.80
CA GLU A 43 7.61 4.83 8.37
C GLU A 43 8.15 3.85 9.43
N GLU A 44 8.15 4.22 10.71
CA GLU A 44 8.59 3.32 11.80
C GLU A 44 7.76 2.03 11.87
N VAL A 45 6.45 2.11 11.62
CA VAL A 45 5.58 0.92 11.57
C VAL A 45 5.95 0.02 10.39
N VAL A 46 6.24 0.61 9.22
CA VAL A 46 6.66 -0.11 8.02
C VAL A 46 8.04 -0.73 8.21
N ASP A 47 8.98 -0.01 8.83
CA ASP A 47 10.33 -0.50 9.13
C ASP A 47 10.29 -1.66 10.14
N TYR A 48 9.42 -1.56 11.15
CA TYR A 48 9.20 -2.63 12.12
C TYR A 48 8.71 -3.92 11.44
N GLU A 49 7.68 -3.82 10.60
CA GLU A 49 7.16 -4.99 9.89
C GLU A 49 8.18 -5.53 8.88
N THR A 50 8.88 -4.67 8.15
CA THR A 50 9.94 -5.06 7.22
C THR A 50 11.03 -5.85 7.95
N SER A 51 11.47 -5.36 9.11
CA SER A 51 12.45 -6.06 9.95
C SER A 51 11.94 -7.40 10.44
N ALA A 52 10.66 -7.49 10.83
CA ALA A 52 10.05 -8.75 11.24
C ALA A 52 9.99 -9.77 10.10
N LEU A 53 9.66 -9.32 8.87
CA LEU A 53 9.65 -10.15 7.67
C LEU A 53 11.05 -10.64 7.28
N GLU A 54 12.08 -9.80 7.42
CA GLU A 54 13.48 -10.17 7.15
C GLU A 54 14.04 -11.14 8.20
N GLN A 55 13.61 -10.99 9.46
CA GLN A 55 14.03 -11.87 10.56
C GLN A 55 13.20 -13.15 10.68
N HIS A 56 12.25 -13.38 9.75
CA HIS A 56 11.29 -14.48 9.80
C HIS A 56 10.54 -14.58 11.15
N GLN A 57 10.26 -13.43 11.77
CA GLN A 57 9.46 -13.34 12.99
C GLN A 57 7.97 -13.39 12.66
N ASN A 58 7.17 -13.80 13.64
CA ASN A 58 5.71 -13.77 13.55
C ASN A 58 5.15 -12.69 14.49
N PRO A 59 5.23 -11.40 14.10
CA PRO A 59 4.67 -10.32 14.90
C PRO A 59 3.14 -10.38 14.89
N ASP A 60 2.50 -9.61 15.78
CA ASP A 60 1.05 -9.43 15.72
C ASP A 60 0.68 -8.55 14.51
N TYR A 61 0.38 -9.20 13.38
CA TYR A 61 -0.04 -8.53 12.16
C TYR A 61 -1.35 -7.75 12.33
N ASN A 62 -2.21 -8.10 13.29
CA ASN A 62 -3.43 -7.33 13.55
C ASN A 62 -3.10 -5.97 14.19
N ASP A 63 -2.15 -5.94 15.13
CA ASP A 63 -1.65 -4.69 15.70
C ASP A 63 -0.95 -3.83 14.64
N ILE A 64 -0.07 -4.43 13.84
CA ILE A 64 0.61 -3.72 12.73
C ILE A 64 -0.42 -3.11 11.76
N ASN A 65 -1.42 -3.89 11.35
CA ASN A 65 -2.48 -3.42 10.46
C ASN A 65 -3.31 -2.29 11.09
N ALA A 66 -3.63 -2.38 12.38
CA ALA A 66 -4.34 -1.33 13.09
C ALA A 66 -3.51 -0.03 13.17
N ARG A 67 -2.20 -0.13 13.42
CA ARG A 67 -1.27 1.00 13.43
C ARG A 67 -1.12 1.64 12.05
N LYS A 68 -0.98 0.84 10.99
CA LYS A 68 -0.96 1.31 9.59
C LYS A 68 -2.26 2.02 9.21
N ALA A 69 -3.43 1.43 9.54
CA ALA A 69 -4.72 2.03 9.23
C ALA A 69 -4.94 3.35 9.97
N ARG A 70 -4.48 3.46 11.22
CA ARG A 70 -4.49 4.71 11.98
C ARG A 70 -3.55 5.74 11.35
N GLY A 71 -2.29 5.37 11.10
CA GLY A 71 -1.30 6.25 10.48
C GLY A 71 -1.74 6.79 9.12
N LEU A 72 -2.40 5.97 8.29
CA LEU A 72 -2.93 6.41 7.01
C LEU A 72 -4.07 7.44 7.16
N ARG A 73 -4.95 7.28 8.14
CA ARG A 73 -6.00 8.28 8.42
C ARG A 73 -5.37 9.60 8.90
N ASP A 74 -4.42 9.52 9.82
CA ASP A 74 -3.72 10.69 10.36
C ASP A 74 -2.90 11.39 9.25
N LEU A 75 -2.36 10.62 8.31
CA LEU A 75 -1.63 11.15 7.15
C LEU A 75 -2.56 11.92 6.22
N ASN A 76 -3.71 11.34 5.88
CA ASN A 76 -4.73 12.03 5.07
C ASN A 76 -5.25 13.31 5.75
N GLN A 77 -5.45 13.26 7.08
CA GLN A 77 -5.87 14.43 7.84
C GLN A 77 -4.80 15.52 7.83
N SER A 78 -3.56 15.19 8.17
CA SER A 78 -2.45 16.15 8.21
C SER A 78 -2.12 16.72 6.82
N MET A 79 -2.26 15.92 5.76
CA MET A 79 -2.13 16.39 4.38
C MET A 79 -3.17 17.46 4.03
N THR A 80 -4.42 17.26 4.47
CA THR A 80 -5.50 18.25 4.28
C THR A 80 -5.22 19.55 5.02
N GLU A 81 -4.54 19.48 6.18
CA GLU A 81 -4.13 20.65 6.97
C GLU A 81 -2.98 21.41 6.32
N VAL A 82 -1.92 20.69 5.88
CA VAL A 82 -0.80 21.27 5.14
C VAL A 82 -1.27 21.88 3.81
N ALA A 83 -2.32 21.30 3.20
CA ALA A 83 -2.78 21.75 1.90
C ALA A 83 -3.25 23.21 1.85
N ARG A 84 -3.59 23.78 3.00
CA ARG A 84 -4.00 25.18 3.16
C ARG A 84 -2.84 26.17 2.98
N TYR A 85 -1.61 25.68 3.02
CA TYR A 85 -0.38 26.47 2.98
C TYR A 85 0.52 26.07 1.81
N PHE A 86 -0.02 25.43 0.77
CA PHE A 86 0.78 25.00 -0.39
C PHE A 86 1.45 26.19 -1.09
N ASP A 87 2.77 26.20 -1.00
CA ASP A 87 3.72 27.00 -1.78
C ASP A 87 4.84 26.07 -2.28
N ASP A 88 5.70 26.54 -3.18
CA ASP A 88 6.79 25.74 -3.76
C ASP A 88 7.71 25.14 -2.68
N SER A 89 7.91 25.82 -1.54
CA SER A 89 8.77 25.33 -0.46
C SER A 89 8.09 24.19 0.33
N VAL A 90 6.81 24.34 0.63
CA VAL A 90 5.97 23.34 1.30
C VAL A 90 5.84 22.09 0.43
N GLU A 91 5.61 22.27 -0.88
CA GLU A 91 5.50 21.17 -1.83
C GLU A 91 6.76 20.31 -1.87
N ASN A 92 7.94 20.93 -2.03
CA ASN A 92 9.22 20.21 -2.03
C ASN A 92 9.47 19.42 -0.73
N LYS A 93 9.07 19.97 0.43
CA LYS A 93 9.20 19.29 1.72
C LYS A 93 8.26 18.09 1.84
N VAL A 94 7.00 18.26 1.46
CA VAL A 94 5.99 17.20 1.46
C VAL A 94 6.40 16.08 0.50
N GLU A 95 6.86 16.42 -0.71
CA GLU A 95 7.33 15.46 -1.69
C GLU A 95 8.53 14.64 -1.17
N THR A 96 9.50 15.29 -0.53
CA THR A 96 10.67 14.62 0.05
C THR A 96 10.25 13.58 1.10
N LEU A 97 9.34 13.94 2.01
CA LEU A 97 8.82 13.05 3.06
C LEU A 97 8.05 11.87 2.46
N LEU A 98 7.16 12.13 1.51
CA LEU A 98 6.36 11.08 0.88
C LEU A 98 7.21 10.13 0.02
N ASN A 99 8.26 10.64 -0.63
CA ASN A 99 9.20 9.81 -1.38
C ASN A 99 10.00 8.87 -0.47
N GLY A 100 10.34 9.29 0.76
CA GLY A 100 10.94 8.44 1.78
C GLY A 100 10.04 7.27 2.16
N LEU A 101 8.80 7.59 2.56
CA LEU A 101 7.79 6.60 2.92
C LEU A 101 7.47 5.64 1.77
N LYS A 102 7.36 6.15 0.54
CA LYS A 102 7.10 5.34 -0.66
C LYS A 102 8.17 4.26 -0.85
N LYS A 103 9.45 4.61 -0.76
CA LYS A 103 10.56 3.64 -0.91
C LYS A 103 10.49 2.53 0.13
N LYS A 104 10.17 2.87 1.38
CA LYS A 104 10.02 1.89 2.47
C LYS A 104 8.85 0.93 2.21
N LEU A 105 7.71 1.46 1.75
CA LEU A 105 6.54 0.65 1.39
C LEU A 105 6.82 -0.27 0.19
N GLU A 106 7.52 0.20 -0.83
CA GLU A 106 7.92 -0.62 -1.99
C GLU A 106 8.76 -1.82 -1.56
N ARG A 107 9.76 -1.58 -0.70
CA ARG A 107 10.61 -2.64 -0.14
C ARG A 107 9.81 -3.66 0.68
N ASN A 108 8.92 -3.19 1.54
CA ASN A 108 8.05 -4.04 2.36
C ASN A 108 7.12 -4.91 1.48
N SER A 109 6.52 -4.32 0.45
CA SER A 109 5.64 -5.01 -0.48
C SER A 109 6.37 -6.09 -1.29
N GLU A 110 7.62 -5.86 -1.68
CA GLU A 110 8.44 -6.85 -2.36
C GLU A 110 8.71 -8.08 -1.48
N LEU A 111 9.06 -7.86 -0.20
CA LEU A 111 9.25 -8.95 0.76
C LEU A 111 7.99 -9.76 0.98
N LEU A 112 6.86 -9.09 1.19
CA LEU A 112 5.56 -9.75 1.35
C LEU A 112 5.23 -10.63 0.15
N LYS A 113 5.49 -10.13 -1.07
CA LYS A 113 5.26 -10.89 -2.31
C LYS A 113 6.09 -12.18 -2.33
N ILE A 114 7.39 -12.10 -2.03
CA ILE A 114 8.29 -13.26 -1.99
C ILE A 114 7.77 -14.31 -0.97
N HIS A 115 7.38 -13.87 0.22
CA HIS A 115 6.86 -14.77 1.26
C HIS A 115 5.54 -15.45 0.85
N LEU A 116 4.63 -14.72 0.20
CA LEU A 116 3.37 -15.28 -0.29
C LEU A 116 3.57 -16.27 -1.43
N GLU A 117 4.53 -16.01 -2.32
CA GLU A 117 4.93 -16.95 -3.38
C GLU A 117 5.47 -18.25 -2.76
N ALA A 118 6.35 -18.16 -1.75
CA ALA A 118 6.87 -19.34 -1.05
C ALA A 118 5.77 -20.17 -0.35
N VAL A 119 4.79 -19.52 0.29
CA VAL A 119 3.63 -20.22 0.90
C VAL A 119 2.77 -20.91 -0.15
N THR A 120 2.62 -20.30 -1.32
CA THR A 120 1.86 -20.88 -2.44
C THR A 120 2.56 -22.13 -2.97
N GLU A 121 3.88 -22.07 -3.18
CA GLU A 121 4.68 -23.22 -3.59
C GLU A 121 4.61 -24.37 -2.56
N LEU A 122 4.75 -24.04 -1.28
CA LEU A 122 4.62 -25.03 -0.20
C LEU A 122 3.24 -25.70 -0.21
N SER A 123 2.18 -24.91 -0.39
CA SER A 123 0.80 -25.43 -0.46
C SER A 123 0.62 -26.38 -1.65
N GLN A 124 1.22 -26.05 -2.80
CA GLN A 124 1.19 -26.92 -3.98
C GLN A 124 1.97 -28.23 -3.74
N MET A 125 3.13 -28.17 -3.07
CA MET A 125 3.88 -29.36 -2.70
C MET A 125 3.09 -30.25 -1.74
N MET A 126 2.41 -29.67 -0.73
CA MET A 126 1.55 -30.42 0.18
C MET A 126 0.37 -31.08 -0.53
N GLN A 127 -0.27 -30.38 -1.47
CA GLN A 127 -1.35 -30.95 -2.27
C GLN A 127 -0.87 -32.10 -3.15
N ASN A 128 0.32 -31.97 -3.76
CA ASN A 128 0.90 -33.02 -4.58
C ASN A 128 1.27 -34.24 -3.73
N ALA A 129 1.91 -34.05 -2.57
CA ALA A 129 2.25 -35.14 -1.67
C ALA A 129 1.00 -35.86 -1.11
N ALA A 130 -0.07 -35.11 -0.81
CA ALA A 130 -1.34 -35.70 -0.41
C ALA A 130 -1.96 -36.54 -1.54
N ARG A 131 -1.93 -36.06 -2.79
CA ARG A 131 -2.36 -36.83 -3.96
C ARG A 131 -1.50 -38.07 -4.18
N GLU A 132 -0.18 -37.98 -4.04
CA GLU A 132 0.72 -39.13 -4.18
C GLU A 132 0.41 -40.21 -3.14
N GLN A 133 0.13 -39.84 -1.89
CA GLN A 133 -0.33 -40.79 -0.86
C GLN A 133 -1.70 -41.42 -1.19
N GLU A 134 -2.61 -40.67 -1.81
CA GLU A 134 -3.89 -41.20 -2.30
C GLU A 134 -3.73 -42.11 -3.53
N THR A 135 -2.64 -41.96 -4.29
CA THR A 135 -2.40 -42.72 -5.54
C THR A 135 -1.46 -43.93 -5.36
N ASP A 136 -0.74 -44.06 -4.22
CA ASP A 136 0.18 -45.19 -3.92
C ASP A 136 -0.53 -46.44 -3.34
N GLY A 137 -1.85 -46.38 -3.13
CA GLY A 137 -2.66 -47.57 -2.93
C GLY A 137 -3.10 -48.17 -4.26
N THR A 138 -2.65 -49.40 -4.59
CA THR A 138 -3.33 -50.37 -5.51
C THR A 138 -2.73 -50.64 -6.90
N TYR A 139 -1.40 -50.65 -7.09
CA TYR A 139 -0.82 -51.42 -8.22
C TYR A 139 0.42 -52.21 -7.80
N ASP A 140 0.21 -53.28 -7.03
CA ASP A 140 1.03 -54.48 -7.14
C ASP A 140 0.23 -55.51 -7.95
N PRO A 141 0.34 -55.53 -9.30
CA PRO A 141 -0.20 -56.63 -10.09
C PRO A 141 0.65 -57.86 -9.79
N PHE A 142 0.18 -58.61 -8.79
CA PHE A 142 0.62 -59.94 -8.40
C PHE A 142 1.05 -60.75 -9.63
N THR A 143 2.36 -60.82 -9.85
CA THR A 143 2.97 -61.67 -10.86
C THR A 143 2.99 -63.09 -10.35
N VAL A 144 1.83 -63.75 -10.31
CA VAL A 144 1.81 -65.23 -10.25
C VAL A 144 1.89 -65.76 -11.66
N ASN A 145 3.14 -65.83 -12.10
CA ASN A 145 3.61 -66.90 -12.97
C ASN A 145 3.53 -68.21 -12.16
N SER A 146 2.61 -69.09 -12.52
CA SER A 146 2.66 -70.49 -12.11
C SER A 146 2.18 -71.32 -13.28
N GLY A 147 3.17 -71.81 -14.03
CA GLY A 147 2.94 -72.70 -15.14
C GLY A 147 2.43 -74.07 -14.70
N GLN A 148 2.01 -74.80 -15.73
CA GLN A 148 1.98 -76.26 -15.83
C GLN A 148 1.32 -77.04 -14.69
N GLN A 149 0.26 -77.79 -15.01
CA GLN A 149 0.40 -79.22 -15.33
C GLN A 149 -0.98 -79.85 -15.58
N LYS A 150 -1.07 -80.47 -16.76
CA LYS A 150 -1.87 -81.65 -17.15
C LYS A 150 -3.37 -81.49 -17.35
#